data_AF-A0A5N6E3Q1-F1
#
_entry.id   AF-A0A5N6E3Q1-F1
#
_cell.length_a   1.000
_cell.length_b   1.000
_cell.length_c   1.000
_cell.angle_alpha   90.00
_cell.angle_beta   90.00
_cell.angle_gamma   90.00
#
_symmetry.space_group_name_H-M   'P 1'
#
loop_
_entity.id
_entity.type
_entity.pdbx_description
1 polymer ?
#
loop_
_entity_poly.entity_id
_entity_poly.type
_entity_poly.pdbx_seq_one_letter_code
_entity_poly.pdbx_strand_id
1 'polypeptide(L)'
;MLPQSTFSVRLQVASVRRKSLQVYPKYKSYHYEPITKSEIKPYQQFTNGKVTNKSPATVSSLDFSDVLQIPYAASPNHTGPSWDLKIGVILGYFKEIVLDPKDQSPRDTSSGNYSDQCYEMIEEWKEGTLKTLRMLEPGDFLAVKLTGAGPISVDAIAARRPMSEVVAKAVGKICVATAQQGSRLWLDAEQRVLQPGLDKWAIEMMLTHNRSETLVVYNTIQGYFKGSKANVDNHIKLAAQERWSLGIKLVRRAYIEHENCALIHDTKEETDLSYGMIADMLLCRRLPAKAENLQFPAAALFLATHNAASTAKAITTHQERLLEG
;
A
#
# COMPACT_ATOMS: atom_id res chain seq x y z
N MET A 1 -1.68 24.36 28.23
CA MET A 1 -2.45 23.74 27.12
C MET A 1 -1.45 23.11 26.17
N LEU A 2 -1.41 21.78 26.08
CA LEU A 2 -0.60 21.05 25.10
C LEU A 2 -1.42 20.88 23.81
N PRO A 3 -0.82 20.94 22.61
CA PRO A 3 -1.58 20.76 21.38
C PRO A 3 -2.04 19.31 21.27
N GLN A 4 -3.34 19.10 21.02
CA GLN A 4 -3.87 17.80 20.64
C GLN A 4 -3.24 17.38 19.31
N SER A 5 -2.47 16.30 19.32
CA SER A 5 -1.92 15.69 18.10
C SER A 5 -3.08 15.32 17.16
N THR A 6 -3.20 16.00 16.02
CA THR A 6 -4.26 15.76 15.05
C THR A 6 -3.98 14.47 14.29
N PHE A 7 -4.82 13.45 14.49
CA PHE A 7 -4.75 12.19 13.75
C PHE A 7 -5.72 12.27 12.57
N SER A 8 -5.23 12.16 11.33
CA SER A 8 -6.07 12.16 10.13
C SER A 8 -6.24 10.73 9.62
N VAL A 9 -7.46 10.17 9.72
CA VAL A 9 -7.85 8.97 8.99
C VAL A 9 -8.32 9.40 7.60
N ARG A 10 -7.51 9.15 6.57
CA ARG A 10 -7.93 9.30 5.17
C ARG A 10 -8.38 7.94 4.65
N LEU A 11 -9.67 7.80 4.39
CA LEU A 11 -10.25 6.62 3.77
C LEU A 11 -10.39 6.88 2.27
N GLN A 12 -9.68 6.13 1.44
CA GLN A 12 -9.84 6.22 -0.01
C GLN A 12 -9.98 4.82 -0.61
N VAL A 13 -11.04 4.66 -1.38
CA VAL A 13 -11.47 3.40 -1.99
C VAL A 13 -10.79 3.28 -3.35
N ALA A 14 -9.68 2.55 -3.43
CA ALA A 14 -8.95 2.31 -4.69
C ALA A 14 -9.21 0.90 -5.21
N SER A 15 -9.89 0.79 -6.36
CA SER A 15 -10.07 -0.47 -7.09
C SER A 15 -8.95 -0.63 -8.11
N VAL A 16 -8.13 -1.67 -7.97
CA VAL A 16 -7.27 -2.15 -9.05
C VAL A 16 -7.58 -3.61 -9.28
N ARG A 17 -8.09 -3.94 -10.48
CA ARG A 17 -8.33 -5.32 -10.90
C ARG A 17 -7.10 -5.76 -11.71
N ARG A 18 -6.38 -6.77 -11.22
CA ARG A 18 -5.27 -7.42 -11.96
C ARG A 18 -5.65 -8.88 -12.21
N LYS A 19 -5.54 -9.36 -13.45
CA LYS A 19 -5.62 -10.79 -13.80
C LYS A 19 -4.21 -11.40 -13.66
N SER A 20 -4.16 -12.55 -12.99
CA SER A 20 -3.08 -13.55 -12.87
C SER A 20 -1.62 -13.06 -12.90
N LEU A 21 -0.93 -13.19 -11.76
CA LEU A 21 0.46 -12.81 -11.56
C LEU A 21 1.29 -14.03 -11.17
N GLN A 22 1.97 -14.66 -12.13
CA GLN A 22 2.89 -15.76 -11.88
C GLN A 22 4.33 -15.24 -11.72
N VAL A 23 4.97 -15.49 -10.58
CA VAL A 23 6.37 -15.09 -10.26
C VAL A 23 6.90 -16.07 -9.20
N TYR A 24 8.04 -16.79 -9.25
CA TYR A 24 9.17 -17.01 -10.18
C TYR A 24 9.57 -18.51 -10.19
N PRO A 25 10.20 -19.02 -11.26
CA PRO A 25 11.46 -19.77 -11.03
C PRO A 25 12.74 -19.05 -11.48
N LYS A 26 12.70 -18.15 -12.48
CA LYS A 26 13.84 -17.27 -12.88
C LYS A 26 13.52 -16.22 -13.97
N TYR A 27 12.36 -15.56 -13.87
CA TYR A 27 11.88 -14.43 -14.70
C TYR A 27 11.35 -14.77 -16.12
N LYS A 28 10.08 -14.40 -16.43
CA LYS A 28 9.43 -14.49 -17.76
C LYS A 28 8.43 -13.34 -18.00
N SER A 29 8.29 -12.94 -19.26
CA SER A 29 7.51 -11.81 -19.82
C SER A 29 6.03 -12.13 -20.12
N TYR A 30 5.17 -11.10 -20.26
CA TYR A 30 3.78 -11.24 -20.76
C TYR A 30 3.35 -10.12 -21.71
N HIS A 31 2.42 -10.44 -22.63
CA HIS A 31 1.71 -9.50 -23.52
C HIS A 31 0.31 -9.21 -22.97
N TYR A 32 -0.16 -7.97 -23.10
CA TYR A 32 -1.52 -7.53 -22.76
C TYR A 32 -2.41 -7.51 -24.02
N GLU A 33 -3.58 -8.12 -23.96
CA GLU A 33 -4.67 -7.83 -24.92
C GLU A 33 -5.73 -6.91 -24.27
N PRO A 34 -6.31 -5.95 -25.02
CA PRO A 34 -7.39 -5.09 -24.52
C PRO A 34 -8.63 -5.89 -24.09
N ILE A 35 -9.22 -5.54 -22.95
CA ILE A 35 -10.50 -6.10 -22.51
C ILE A 35 -11.59 -5.67 -23.50
N THR A 36 -12.30 -6.64 -24.10
CA THR A 36 -13.42 -6.36 -25.01
C THR A 36 -14.72 -6.14 -24.22
N LYS A 37 -15.62 -5.29 -24.75
CA LYS A 37 -16.90 -4.90 -24.07
C LYS A 37 -17.76 -6.10 -23.62
N SER A 38 -17.60 -7.26 -24.26
CA SER A 38 -18.29 -8.51 -23.92
C SER A 38 -17.83 -9.14 -22.59
N GLU A 39 -16.69 -8.74 -22.03
CA GLU A 39 -16.11 -9.33 -20.81
C GLU A 39 -16.43 -8.54 -19.52
N ILE A 40 -17.15 -7.42 -19.62
CA ILE A 40 -17.56 -6.58 -18.49
C ILE A 40 -18.75 -7.24 -17.78
N LYS A 41 -18.57 -7.65 -16.52
CA LYS A 41 -19.64 -8.23 -15.69
C LYS A 41 -20.62 -7.14 -15.23
N PRO A 42 -21.91 -7.47 -15.03
CA PRO A 42 -22.89 -6.56 -14.42
C PRO A 42 -22.41 -6.06 -13.04
N TYR A 43 -22.75 -4.81 -12.69
CA TYR A 43 -22.45 -4.21 -11.39
C TYR A 43 -23.74 -3.77 -10.67
N GLN A 44 -23.67 -3.71 -9.35
CA GLN A 44 -24.78 -3.31 -8.48
C GLN A 44 -24.70 -1.82 -8.16
N GLN A 45 -25.66 -1.05 -8.66
CA GLN A 45 -25.81 0.35 -8.32
C GLN A 45 -26.75 0.51 -7.14
N PHE A 46 -26.30 1.24 -6.11
CA PHE A 46 -27.10 1.60 -4.94
C PHE A 46 -27.58 3.04 -5.08
N THR A 47 -28.90 3.21 -5.13
CA THR A 47 -29.57 4.53 -5.14
C THR A 47 -30.76 4.48 -4.21
N ASN A 48 -30.84 5.42 -3.27
CA ASN A 48 -31.96 5.57 -2.32
C ASN A 48 -32.37 4.25 -1.63
N GLY A 49 -31.39 3.48 -1.14
CA GLY A 49 -31.64 2.23 -0.40
C GLY A 49 -32.11 1.05 -1.26
N LYS A 50 -32.13 1.16 -2.59
CA LYS A 50 -32.47 0.06 -3.50
C LYS A 50 -31.26 -0.38 -4.33
N VAL A 51 -31.08 -1.70 -4.45
CA VAL A 51 -30.06 -2.34 -5.29
C VAL A 51 -30.65 -2.58 -6.67
N THR A 52 -29.98 -2.10 -7.71
CA THR A 52 -30.34 -2.39 -9.11
C THR A 52 -29.15 -2.95 -9.88
N ASN A 53 -29.37 -4.02 -10.64
CA ASN A 53 -28.37 -4.61 -11.53
C ASN A 53 -28.38 -3.85 -12.86
N LYS A 54 -27.23 -3.29 -13.28
CA LYS A 54 -27.10 -2.65 -14.60
C LYS A 54 -26.26 -3.48 -15.57
N SER A 55 -26.73 -3.51 -16.84
CA SER A 55 -26.04 -4.14 -17.97
C SER A 55 -25.02 -3.17 -18.60
N PRO A 56 -23.89 -3.64 -19.20
CA PRO A 56 -22.78 -2.78 -19.65
C PRO A 56 -23.07 -1.88 -20.88
N ALA A 57 -24.28 -1.88 -21.41
CA ALA A 57 -24.56 -1.28 -22.72
C ALA A 57 -25.03 0.18 -22.62
N THR A 58 -24.09 1.13 -22.53
CA THR A 58 -24.05 2.43 -23.24
C THR A 58 -22.99 3.33 -22.61
N VAL A 59 -21.71 3.05 -22.91
CA VAL A 59 -20.68 4.09 -22.82
C VAL A 59 -19.83 4.03 -24.07
N SER A 60 -19.98 5.04 -24.92
CA SER A 60 -19.09 5.37 -26.03
C SER A 60 -17.92 6.15 -25.45
N SER A 61 -16.69 5.68 -25.72
CA SER A 61 -15.39 6.27 -25.32
C SER A 61 -15.26 6.63 -23.83
N LEU A 62 -14.65 5.73 -23.04
CA LEU A 62 -14.21 6.06 -21.68
C LEU A 62 -12.72 6.43 -21.69
N ASP A 63 -12.49 7.70 -21.41
CA ASP A 63 -11.25 8.27 -20.89
C ASP A 63 -10.96 7.68 -19.49
N PHE A 64 -9.70 7.50 -19.12
CA PHE A 64 -9.25 6.77 -17.92
C PHE A 64 -9.43 7.61 -16.63
N SER A 65 -10.64 8.11 -16.37
CA SER A 65 -10.97 8.99 -15.25
C SER A 65 -12.07 8.47 -14.31
N ASP A 66 -12.45 7.20 -14.37
CA ASP A 66 -13.52 6.65 -13.51
C ASP A 66 -13.03 6.38 -12.07
N VAL A 67 -12.90 7.47 -11.31
CA VAL A 67 -12.82 7.53 -9.85
C VAL A 67 -14.15 7.05 -9.27
N LEU A 68 -14.12 5.93 -8.54
CA LEU A 68 -15.31 5.34 -7.92
C LEU A 68 -15.83 6.21 -6.75
N GLN A 69 -16.99 6.84 -6.98
CA GLN A 69 -17.80 7.53 -5.99
C GLN A 69 -18.49 6.54 -5.03
N ILE A 70 -18.52 6.86 -3.74
CA ILE A 70 -19.58 6.43 -2.82
C ILE A 70 -20.15 7.69 -2.17
N PRO A 71 -21.38 8.13 -2.50
CA PRO A 71 -22.04 9.13 -1.69
C PRO A 71 -22.54 8.49 -0.40
N TYR A 72 -22.08 9.01 0.74
CA TYR A 72 -22.80 8.84 2.00
C TYR A 72 -24.10 9.66 1.86
N ALA A 73 -25.24 8.98 1.91
CA ALA A 73 -26.53 9.66 1.90
C ALA A 73 -26.66 10.50 3.17
N ALA A 74 -26.59 11.82 3.05
CA ALA A 74 -26.98 12.72 4.10
C ALA A 74 -28.47 12.54 4.41
N SER A 75 -28.79 12.46 5.70
CA SER A 75 -30.17 12.54 6.21
C SER A 75 -30.84 13.83 5.66
N PRO A 76 -32.13 13.82 5.27
CA PRO A 76 -32.77 14.95 4.58
C PRO A 76 -32.83 16.28 5.34
N ASN A 77 -32.42 16.32 6.61
CA ASN A 77 -32.60 17.48 7.49
C ASN A 77 -31.30 18.12 8.00
N HIS A 78 -30.14 17.90 7.39
CA HIS A 78 -28.89 18.50 7.86
C HIS A 78 -28.57 19.84 7.18
N THR A 79 -28.89 20.95 7.85
CA THR A 79 -28.44 22.31 7.54
C THR A 79 -27.11 22.61 8.24
N GLY A 80 -26.05 21.88 7.87
CA GLY A 80 -24.67 22.09 8.34
C GLY A 80 -23.73 22.58 7.22
N PRO A 81 -22.54 23.10 7.54
CA PRO A 81 -21.62 23.69 6.57
C PRO A 81 -21.27 22.71 5.44
N SER A 82 -21.18 23.20 4.20
CA SER A 82 -20.88 22.38 3.02
C SER A 82 -19.52 21.69 3.21
N TRP A 83 -19.53 20.36 3.26
CA TRP A 83 -18.31 19.58 3.29
C TRP A 83 -17.68 19.60 1.90
N ASP A 84 -16.58 20.33 1.72
CA ASP A 84 -15.70 20.17 0.56
C ASP A 84 -15.18 18.73 0.56
N LEU A 85 -15.76 17.89 -0.31
CA LEU A 85 -15.36 16.50 -0.45
C LEU A 85 -13.97 16.44 -1.08
N LYS A 86 -12.92 16.43 -0.24
CA LYS A 86 -11.54 16.27 -0.70
C LYS A 86 -11.25 14.81 -1.02
N ILE A 87 -11.34 14.46 -2.30
CA ILE A 87 -10.90 13.18 -2.84
C ILE A 87 -9.40 13.27 -3.07
N GLY A 88 -8.63 12.29 -2.57
CA GLY A 88 -7.21 12.16 -2.91
C GLY A 88 -7.02 11.33 -4.18
N VAL A 89 -5.81 11.31 -4.72
CA VAL A 89 -5.41 10.46 -5.84
C VAL A 89 -4.31 9.49 -5.39
N ILE A 90 -4.32 8.28 -5.96
CA ILE A 90 -3.24 7.31 -5.84
C ILE A 90 -2.71 7.01 -7.23
N LEU A 91 -1.44 7.29 -7.47
CA LEU A 91 -0.76 6.91 -8.72
C LEU A 91 0.46 6.03 -8.42
N GLY A 92 0.79 5.13 -9.35
CA GLY A 92 1.97 4.28 -9.25
C GLY A 92 2.62 4.09 -10.60
N TYR A 93 3.95 4.11 -10.63
CA TYR A 93 4.72 3.74 -11.81
C TYR A 93 5.03 2.24 -11.75
N PHE A 94 4.60 1.50 -12.78
CA PHE A 94 4.87 0.08 -12.90
C PHE A 94 5.59 -0.20 -14.21
N LYS A 95 6.86 -0.61 -14.11
CA LYS A 95 7.63 -1.17 -15.23
C LYS A 95 7.77 -2.67 -15.02
N GLU A 96 7.44 -3.46 -16.03
CA GLU A 96 7.67 -4.89 -16.01
C GLU A 96 9.14 -5.18 -16.33
N ILE A 97 9.76 -6.06 -15.55
CA ILE A 97 11.10 -6.57 -15.84
C ILE A 97 10.92 -7.67 -16.89
N VAL A 98 11.28 -7.37 -18.14
CA VAL A 98 11.46 -8.36 -19.19
C VAL A 98 12.94 -8.75 -19.19
N LEU A 99 13.25 -9.98 -18.78
CA LEU A 99 14.57 -10.58 -18.99
C LEU A 99 14.43 -11.55 -20.16
N ASP A 100 15.22 -11.35 -21.22
CA ASP A 100 15.25 -12.26 -22.36
C ASP A 100 15.86 -13.60 -21.89
N PRO A 101 15.20 -14.75 -22.12
CA PRO A 101 15.78 -16.06 -21.83
C PRO A 101 17.15 -16.31 -22.48
N LYS A 102 17.50 -15.56 -23.54
CA LYS A 102 18.81 -15.61 -24.22
C LYS A 102 19.87 -14.75 -23.55
N ASP A 103 19.48 -13.80 -22.71
CA ASP A 103 20.39 -13.15 -21.78
C ASP A 103 20.69 -14.17 -20.69
N GLN A 104 21.74 -14.97 -20.94
CA GLN A 104 22.36 -15.83 -19.94
C GLN A 104 22.44 -15.03 -18.64
N SER A 105 21.84 -15.60 -17.58
CA SER A 105 21.65 -14.97 -16.28
C SER A 105 22.73 -13.94 -15.94
N PRO A 106 22.40 -12.72 -15.46
CA PRO A 106 23.42 -11.75 -15.03
C PRO A 106 24.02 -12.14 -13.67
N ARG A 107 24.33 -13.42 -13.46
CA ARG A 107 24.58 -14.02 -12.15
C ARG A 107 25.76 -14.96 -12.14
N ASP A 108 26.93 -14.39 -11.87
CA ASP A 108 27.76 -14.91 -10.78
C ASP A 108 27.17 -14.40 -9.46
N THR A 109 26.25 -15.17 -8.88
CA THR A 109 25.65 -14.89 -7.56
C THR A 109 26.66 -14.90 -6.41
N SER A 110 27.92 -15.27 -6.71
CA SER A 110 29.07 -15.25 -5.81
C SER A 110 29.95 -13.99 -5.95
N SER A 111 29.85 -13.20 -7.02
CA SER A 111 30.79 -12.08 -7.29
C SER A 111 30.20 -10.66 -7.15
N GLY A 112 28.87 -10.51 -7.10
CA GLY A 112 28.24 -9.20 -6.91
C GLY A 112 28.28 -8.24 -8.12
N ASN A 113 28.71 -8.73 -9.29
CA ASN A 113 28.77 -7.92 -10.51
C ASN A 113 27.44 -8.02 -11.29
N TYR A 114 26.62 -6.97 -11.20
CA TYR A 114 25.44 -6.78 -12.05
C TYR A 114 25.85 -6.09 -13.36
N SER A 115 25.15 -6.36 -14.47
CA SER A 115 25.39 -5.66 -15.75
C SER A 115 24.99 -4.18 -15.66
N ASP A 116 25.58 -3.33 -16.51
CA ASP A 116 25.24 -1.90 -16.58
C ASP A 116 23.74 -1.67 -16.78
N GLN A 117 23.09 -2.53 -17.58
CA GLN A 117 21.64 -2.53 -17.80
C GLN A 117 20.84 -2.66 -16.49
N CYS A 118 21.32 -3.44 -15.51
CA CYS A 118 20.65 -3.55 -14.21
C CYS A 118 20.69 -2.23 -13.42
N TYR A 119 21.74 -1.44 -13.57
CA TYR A 119 21.85 -0.11 -12.96
C TYR A 119 20.99 0.91 -13.71
N GLU A 120 20.93 0.84 -15.04
CA GLU A 120 20.02 1.66 -15.85
C GLU A 120 18.56 1.44 -15.48
N MET A 121 18.14 0.19 -15.23
CA MET A 121 16.78 -0.12 -14.77
C MET A 121 16.39 0.62 -13.49
N ILE A 122 17.32 0.79 -12.53
CA ILE A 122 17.07 1.54 -11.30
C ILE A 122 16.82 3.02 -11.62
N GLU A 123 17.63 3.60 -12.50
CA GLU A 123 17.53 5.00 -12.90
C GLU A 123 16.23 5.28 -13.65
N GLU A 124 15.85 4.42 -14.59
CA GLU A 124 14.59 4.50 -15.32
C GLU A 124 13.38 4.34 -14.38
N TRP A 125 13.42 3.37 -13.47
CA TRP A 125 12.37 3.17 -12.48
C TRP A 125 12.21 4.38 -11.57
N LYS A 126 13.33 4.93 -11.09
CA LYS A 126 13.33 6.12 -10.25
C LYS A 126 12.77 7.32 -11.00
N GLU A 127 13.23 7.57 -12.23
CA GLU A 127 12.74 8.71 -13.01
C GLU A 127 11.26 8.55 -13.35
N GLY A 128 10.82 7.36 -13.78
CA GLY A 128 9.41 7.05 -14.00
C GLY A 128 8.56 7.33 -12.76
N THR A 129 9.03 6.88 -11.60
CA THR A 129 8.39 7.14 -10.29
C THR A 129 8.30 8.63 -9.98
N LEU A 130 9.38 9.40 -10.20
CA LEU A 130 9.39 10.85 -10.01
C LEU A 130 8.52 11.60 -11.03
N LYS A 131 8.40 11.11 -12.27
CA LYS A 131 7.44 11.67 -13.25
C LYS A 131 6.02 11.50 -12.76
N THR A 132 5.67 10.31 -12.27
CA THR A 132 4.36 10.03 -11.69
C THR A 132 4.07 10.90 -10.46
N LEU A 133 5.07 11.12 -9.60
CA LEU A 133 4.94 12.02 -8.45
C LEU A 133 4.56 13.45 -8.86
N ARG A 134 5.12 13.98 -9.96
CA ARG A 134 4.78 15.32 -10.47
C ARG A 134 3.34 15.48 -10.94
N MET A 135 2.62 14.37 -11.13
CA MET A 135 1.20 14.37 -11.48
C MET A 135 0.26 14.41 -10.25
N LEU A 136 0.82 14.26 -9.04
CA LEU A 136 0.08 14.25 -7.78
C LEU A 136 -0.03 15.66 -7.18
N GLU A 137 -1.04 15.84 -6.32
CA GLU A 137 -1.21 17.04 -5.52
C GLU A 137 -0.76 16.82 -4.05
N PRO A 138 -0.54 17.89 -3.28
CA PRO A 138 -0.24 17.77 -1.85
C PRO A 138 -1.31 16.95 -1.10
N GLY A 139 -0.85 15.92 -0.40
CA GLY A 139 -1.68 15.01 0.38
C GLY A 139 -2.14 13.74 -0.32
N ASP A 140 -1.90 13.62 -1.63
CA ASP A 140 -2.08 12.39 -2.41
C ASP A 140 -1.04 11.31 -2.08
N PHE A 141 -1.21 10.12 -2.67
CA PHE A 141 -0.34 8.98 -2.42
C PHE A 141 0.34 8.45 -3.69
N LEU A 142 1.65 8.26 -3.59
CA LEU A 142 2.46 7.55 -4.57
C LEU A 142 2.59 6.07 -4.16
N ALA A 143 2.18 5.16 -5.03
CA ALA A 143 2.39 3.73 -4.88
C ALA A 143 3.73 3.33 -5.52
N VAL A 144 4.66 2.83 -4.71
CA VAL A 144 6.01 2.46 -5.15
C VAL A 144 6.21 0.96 -5.04
N LYS A 145 6.49 0.31 -6.17
CA LYS A 145 6.80 -1.12 -6.22
C LYS A 145 8.31 -1.31 -6.33
N LEU A 146 8.96 -1.73 -5.23
CA LEU A 146 10.43 -1.83 -5.15
C LEU A 146 11.02 -2.89 -6.08
N THR A 147 10.25 -3.92 -6.41
CA THR A 147 10.66 -4.90 -7.43
C THR A 147 10.78 -4.27 -8.82
N GLY A 148 10.10 -3.14 -9.09
CA GLY A 148 10.25 -2.38 -10.33
C GLY A 148 11.65 -1.78 -10.53
N ALA A 149 12.45 -1.68 -9.46
CA ALA A 149 13.85 -1.21 -9.54
C ALA A 149 14.82 -2.26 -10.10
N GLY A 150 14.33 -3.42 -10.56
CA GLY A 150 15.16 -4.39 -11.27
C GLY A 150 15.83 -5.45 -10.39
N PRO A 151 16.66 -6.33 -10.99
CA PRO A 151 17.24 -7.50 -10.33
C PRO A 151 18.06 -7.19 -9.07
N ILE A 152 18.78 -6.06 -9.04
CA ILE A 152 19.56 -5.63 -7.86
C ILE A 152 18.66 -5.52 -6.62
N SER A 153 17.49 -4.89 -6.78
CA SER A 153 16.50 -4.72 -5.72
C SER A 153 15.88 -6.06 -5.34
N VAL A 154 15.39 -6.82 -6.33
CA VAL A 154 14.73 -8.11 -6.10
C VAL A 154 15.65 -9.10 -5.36
N ASP A 155 16.91 -9.20 -5.79
CA ASP A 155 17.88 -10.14 -5.23
C ASP A 155 18.27 -9.77 -3.80
N ALA A 156 18.39 -8.48 -3.50
CA ALA A 156 18.68 -8.01 -2.15
C ALA A 156 17.48 -8.24 -1.22
N ILE A 157 16.26 -7.95 -1.67
CA ILE A 157 15.01 -8.20 -0.90
C ILE A 157 14.87 -9.69 -0.60
N ALA A 158 14.99 -10.54 -1.61
CA ALA A 158 14.85 -12.00 -1.46
C ALA A 158 15.89 -12.57 -0.48
N ALA A 159 17.13 -12.09 -0.56
CA ALA A 159 18.22 -12.49 0.34
C ALA A 159 18.18 -11.78 1.71
N ARG A 160 17.21 -10.88 1.94
CA ARG A 160 17.10 -10.03 3.14
C ARG A 160 18.38 -9.23 3.43
N ARG A 161 19.09 -8.83 2.39
CA ARG A 161 20.28 -7.97 2.47
C ARG A 161 19.86 -6.50 2.63
N PRO A 162 20.74 -5.65 3.17
CA PRO A 162 20.54 -4.21 3.12
C PRO A 162 20.34 -3.71 1.69
N MET A 163 19.68 -2.57 1.52
CA MET A 163 19.64 -1.89 0.23
C MET A 163 21.06 -1.63 -0.28
N SER A 164 21.31 -1.93 -1.55
CA SER A 164 22.54 -1.47 -2.20
C SER A 164 22.55 0.05 -2.26
N GLU A 165 23.74 0.66 -2.28
CA GLU A 165 23.88 2.11 -2.24
C GLU A 165 23.10 2.81 -3.37
N VAL A 166 23.08 2.22 -4.57
CA VAL A 166 22.35 2.75 -5.73
C VAL A 166 20.83 2.71 -5.51
N VAL A 167 20.28 1.62 -4.96
CA VAL A 167 18.85 1.51 -4.66
C VAL A 167 18.48 2.45 -3.51
N ALA A 168 19.28 2.50 -2.44
CA ALA A 168 19.06 3.41 -1.31
C ALA A 168 19.05 4.88 -1.74
N LYS A 169 19.99 5.30 -2.61
CA LYS A 169 20.02 6.65 -3.19
C LYS A 169 18.77 6.94 -4.03
N ALA A 170 18.30 5.99 -4.83
CA ALA A 170 17.10 6.15 -5.63
C ALA A 170 15.83 6.28 -4.77
N VAL A 171 15.62 5.36 -3.82
CA VAL A 171 14.48 5.38 -2.90
C VAL A 171 14.49 6.63 -2.02
N GLY A 172 15.66 7.00 -1.49
CA GLY A 172 15.83 8.21 -0.68
C GLY A 172 15.48 9.48 -1.46
N LYS A 173 15.89 9.59 -2.74
CA LYS A 173 15.50 10.70 -3.62
C LYS A 173 13.98 10.77 -3.81
N ILE A 174 13.32 9.62 -4.03
CA ILE A 174 11.86 9.56 -4.13
C ILE A 174 11.21 10.04 -2.83
N CYS A 175 11.66 9.54 -1.67
CA CYS A 175 11.10 9.92 -0.37
C CYS A 175 11.25 11.43 -0.10
N VAL A 176 12.42 12.01 -0.38
CA VAL A 176 12.67 13.45 -0.22
C VAL A 176 11.78 14.27 -1.15
N ALA A 177 11.67 13.90 -2.42
CA ALA A 177 10.82 14.60 -3.38
C ALA A 177 9.34 14.53 -2.97
N THR A 178 8.86 13.35 -2.52
CA THR A 178 7.49 13.18 -2.03
C THR A 178 7.21 14.06 -0.81
N ALA A 179 8.15 14.13 0.14
CA ALA A 179 8.02 15.00 1.30
C ALA A 179 7.97 16.48 0.91
N GLN A 180 8.82 16.92 -0.02
CA GLN A 180 8.86 18.31 -0.50
C GLN A 180 7.58 18.75 -1.21
N GLN A 181 6.94 17.84 -1.96
CA GLN A 181 5.64 18.10 -2.58
C GLN A 181 4.49 18.15 -1.56
N GLY A 182 4.69 17.62 -0.35
CA GLY A 182 3.62 17.44 0.64
C GLY A 182 2.71 16.24 0.35
N SER A 183 3.13 15.34 -0.54
CA SER A 183 2.45 14.08 -0.82
C SER A 183 2.95 12.97 0.13
N ARG A 184 2.40 11.77 0.00
CA ARG A 184 2.77 10.58 0.76
C ARG A 184 3.12 9.44 -0.18
N LEU A 185 3.81 8.42 0.30
CA LEU A 185 4.06 7.21 -0.46
C LEU A 185 3.88 5.96 0.39
N TRP A 186 3.52 4.85 -0.25
CA TRP A 186 3.68 3.52 0.32
C TRP A 186 4.55 2.64 -0.55
N LEU A 187 5.26 1.75 0.11
CA LEU A 187 5.87 0.61 -0.54
C LEU A 187 4.78 -0.45 -0.72
N ASP A 188 4.44 -0.76 -1.97
CA ASP A 188 3.42 -1.74 -2.29
C ASP A 188 3.88 -3.13 -1.85
N ALA A 189 2.91 -3.91 -1.35
CA ALA A 189 3.14 -5.27 -0.94
C ALA A 189 3.63 -6.16 -2.09
N GLU A 190 4.44 -7.14 -1.73
CA GLU A 190 4.98 -8.18 -2.60
C GLU A 190 4.53 -9.57 -2.15
N GLN A 191 4.88 -10.59 -2.92
CA GLN A 191 4.70 -11.99 -2.50
C GLN A 191 5.49 -12.28 -1.22
N ARG A 192 5.07 -13.30 -0.46
CA ARG A 192 5.63 -13.66 0.85
C ARG A 192 7.13 -13.92 0.86
N VAL A 193 7.70 -14.38 -0.25
CA VAL A 193 9.15 -14.60 -0.38
C VAL A 193 9.95 -13.29 -0.29
N LEU A 194 9.38 -12.19 -0.78
CA LEU A 194 9.99 -10.86 -0.78
C LEU A 194 9.54 -10.00 0.40
N GLN A 195 8.30 -10.16 0.86
CA GLN A 195 7.67 -9.28 1.85
C GLN A 195 8.53 -9.03 3.11
N PRO A 196 9.18 -10.02 3.75
CA PRO A 196 10.02 -9.75 4.93
C PRO A 196 11.25 -8.87 4.66
N GLY A 197 11.83 -8.98 3.45
CA GLY A 197 12.93 -8.10 3.05
C GLY A 197 12.42 -6.68 2.80
N LEU A 198 11.27 -6.56 2.15
CA LEU A 198 10.60 -5.28 1.91
C LEU A 198 10.20 -4.61 3.21
N ASP A 199 9.65 -5.35 4.18
CA ASP A 199 9.24 -4.82 5.49
C ASP A 199 10.43 -4.20 6.23
N LYS A 200 11.61 -4.82 6.16
CA LYS A 200 12.84 -4.25 6.74
C LYS A 200 13.22 -2.92 6.07
N TRP A 201 13.20 -2.88 4.73
CA TRP A 201 13.51 -1.65 4.01
C TRP A 201 12.45 -0.56 4.28
N ALA A 202 11.18 -0.93 4.43
CA ALA A 202 10.12 -0.01 4.81
C ALA A 202 10.37 0.61 6.19
N ILE A 203 10.79 -0.20 7.16
CA ILE A 203 11.20 0.29 8.49
C ILE A 203 12.39 1.24 8.37
N GLU A 204 13.44 0.89 7.62
CA GLU A 204 14.61 1.76 7.41
C GLU A 204 14.21 3.12 6.80
N MET A 205 13.30 3.12 5.82
CA MET A 205 12.80 4.36 5.19
C MET A 205 11.91 5.16 6.14
N MET A 206 11.04 4.54 6.93
CA MET A 206 10.26 5.24 7.95
C MET A 206 11.15 5.81 9.06
N LEU A 207 12.15 5.06 9.52
CA LEU A 207 13.14 5.50 10.49
C LEU A 207 13.89 6.76 10.00
N THR A 208 14.15 6.84 8.70
CA THR A 208 14.87 7.97 8.10
C THR A 208 13.94 9.16 7.82
N HIS A 209 12.76 8.92 7.25
CA HIS A 209 11.92 9.97 6.66
C HIS A 209 10.69 10.37 7.50
N ASN A 210 10.23 9.53 8.44
CA ASN A 210 9.07 9.83 9.29
C ASN A 210 9.48 10.38 10.66
N ARG A 211 10.36 11.39 10.67
CA ARG A 211 10.81 12.09 11.90
C ARG A 211 9.96 13.29 12.28
N SER A 212 9.20 13.83 11.34
CA SER A 212 8.26 14.93 11.54
C SER A 212 6.85 14.44 11.87
N GLU A 213 5.99 15.37 12.29
CA GLU A 213 4.55 15.10 12.49
C GLU A 213 3.85 14.69 11.19
N THR A 214 4.32 15.19 10.03
CA THR A 214 3.82 14.76 8.73
C THR A 214 4.51 13.46 8.33
N LEU A 215 3.75 12.36 8.27
CA LEU A 215 4.23 11.08 7.76
C LEU A 215 4.35 11.11 6.24
N VAL A 216 5.45 10.55 5.73
CA VAL A 216 5.76 10.47 4.30
C VAL A 216 5.66 9.03 3.82
N VAL A 217 6.30 8.10 4.52
CA VAL A 217 6.45 6.70 4.10
C VAL A 217 5.51 5.78 4.86
N TYR A 218 4.88 4.86 4.13
CA TYR A 218 3.99 3.85 4.66
C TYR A 218 4.44 2.46 4.21
N ASN A 219 4.32 1.45 5.08
CA ASN A 219 4.46 0.05 4.69
C ASN A 219 3.07 -0.56 4.39
N THR A 220 2.98 -1.44 3.39
CA THR A 220 1.75 -2.18 3.08
C THR A 220 1.72 -3.53 3.80
N ILE A 221 0.79 -3.69 4.74
CA ILE A 221 0.57 -4.93 5.48
C ILE A 221 -0.61 -5.70 4.89
N GLN A 222 -0.40 -7.00 4.64
CA GLN A 222 -1.42 -7.88 4.04
C GLN A 222 -2.04 -8.80 5.10
N GLY A 223 -3.26 -8.49 5.56
CA GLY A 223 -3.91 -9.17 6.69
C GLY A 223 -4.20 -10.67 6.54
N TYR A 224 -4.19 -11.21 5.32
CA TYR A 224 -4.39 -12.65 5.08
C TYR A 224 -3.24 -13.55 5.54
N PHE A 225 -2.05 -13.01 5.83
CA PHE A 225 -0.99 -13.83 6.41
C PHE A 225 -1.23 -14.06 7.91
N LYS A 226 -1.05 -15.30 8.37
CA LYS A 226 -1.11 -15.67 9.81
C LYS A 226 -0.12 -14.85 10.66
N GLY A 227 0.99 -14.40 10.06
CA GLY A 227 2.02 -13.57 10.71
C GLY A 227 1.78 -12.06 10.69
N SER A 228 0.67 -11.56 10.11
CA SER A 228 0.46 -10.12 9.89
C SER A 228 0.46 -9.32 11.19
N LYS A 229 -0.23 -9.81 12.22
CA LYS A 229 -0.28 -9.13 13.52
C LYS A 229 1.12 -9.01 14.13
N ALA A 230 1.89 -10.11 14.13
CA ALA A 230 3.25 -10.10 14.67
C ALA A 230 4.16 -9.12 13.91
N ASN A 231 3.95 -8.96 12.60
CA ASN A 231 4.65 -7.96 11.81
C ASN A 231 4.31 -6.53 12.26
N VAL A 232 3.02 -6.21 12.42
CA VAL A 232 2.59 -4.89 12.89
C VAL A 232 3.06 -4.62 14.33
N ASP A 233 3.01 -5.62 15.21
CA ASP A 233 3.54 -5.52 16.57
C ASP A 233 5.03 -5.12 16.56
N ASN A 234 5.81 -5.71 15.65
CA ASN A 234 7.23 -5.36 15.47
C ASN A 234 7.40 -3.91 14.98
N HIS A 235 6.58 -3.46 14.03
CA HIS A 235 6.62 -2.08 13.54
C HIS A 235 6.28 -1.08 14.65
N ILE A 236 5.22 -1.32 15.43
CA ILE A 236 4.84 -0.47 16.57
C ILE A 236 5.98 -0.41 17.59
N LYS A 237 6.54 -1.57 17.93
CA LYS A 237 7.63 -1.65 18.91
C LYS A 237 8.84 -0.84 18.47
N LEU A 238 9.32 -1.02 17.23
CA LEU A 238 10.49 -0.30 16.73
C LEU A 238 10.23 1.21 16.61
N ALA A 239 9.04 1.60 16.13
CA ALA A 239 8.62 3.00 16.08
C ALA A 239 8.61 3.67 17.45
N ALA A 240 8.09 2.98 18.46
CA ALA A 240 8.07 3.46 19.83
C ALA A 240 9.48 3.56 20.44
N GLN A 241 10.33 2.55 20.22
CA GLN A 241 11.70 2.50 20.77
C GLN A 241 12.60 3.57 20.16
N GLU A 242 12.52 3.74 18.84
CA GLU A 242 13.42 4.61 18.07
C GLU A 242 12.82 5.99 17.76
N ARG A 243 11.61 6.25 18.26
CA ARG A 243 10.89 7.55 18.19
C ARG A 243 10.74 8.07 16.76
N TRP A 244 10.05 7.30 15.92
CA TRP A 244 9.63 7.70 14.58
C TRP A 244 8.14 7.39 14.36
N SER A 245 7.54 8.06 13.38
CA SER A 245 6.10 7.97 13.12
C SER A 245 5.76 6.79 12.19
N LEU A 246 4.80 5.96 12.61
CA LEU A 246 4.42 4.71 11.95
C LEU A 246 3.39 4.90 10.84
N GLY A 247 3.75 4.65 9.58
CA GLY A 247 2.82 4.66 8.46
C GLY A 247 2.43 3.24 8.03
N ILE A 248 1.14 2.90 8.09
CA ILE A 248 0.65 1.58 7.65
C ILE A 248 -0.48 1.75 6.63
N LYS A 249 -0.36 1.06 5.48
CA LYS A 249 -1.46 0.75 4.58
C LYS A 249 -1.88 -0.69 4.82
N LEU A 250 -3.10 -0.91 5.29
CA LEU A 250 -3.62 -2.25 5.56
C LEU A 250 -4.49 -2.71 4.39
N VAL A 251 -4.12 -3.83 3.78
CA VAL A 251 -4.90 -4.55 2.75
C VAL A 251 -5.26 -5.94 3.27
N ARG A 252 -6.24 -6.60 2.66
CA ARG A 252 -6.49 -8.02 2.94
C ARG A 252 -5.45 -8.93 2.29
N ARG A 253 -5.30 -8.83 0.97
CA ARG A 253 -4.44 -9.71 0.17
C ARG A 253 -4.06 -9.06 -1.15
N ALA A 254 -2.92 -9.44 -1.71
CA ALA A 254 -2.54 -9.10 -3.09
C ALA A 254 -2.19 -10.34 -3.95
N TYR A 255 -1.71 -11.46 -3.37
CA TYR A 255 -1.12 -12.58 -4.14
C TYR A 255 -1.63 -13.99 -3.78
N ILE A 256 -2.83 -14.14 -3.20
CA ILE A 256 -3.30 -15.41 -2.58
C ILE A 256 -3.11 -16.69 -3.41
N GLU A 257 -3.24 -16.62 -4.74
CA GLU A 257 -3.14 -17.77 -5.64
C GLU A 257 -1.73 -18.39 -5.73
N HIS A 258 -0.71 -17.64 -5.31
CA HIS A 258 0.71 -18.03 -5.46
C HIS A 258 1.40 -18.22 -4.11
N GLU A 259 0.62 -18.26 -3.02
CA GLU A 259 1.14 -18.32 -1.66
C GLU A 259 1.10 -19.74 -1.09
N ASN A 260 2.01 -19.99 -0.16
CA ASN A 260 1.96 -21.22 0.62
C ASN A 260 0.74 -21.18 1.56
N CYS A 261 -0.21 -22.09 1.37
CA CYS A 261 -1.42 -22.21 2.20
C CYS A 261 -1.13 -22.24 3.71
N ALA A 262 0.00 -22.82 4.13
CA ALA A 262 0.38 -22.88 5.54
C ALA A 262 0.66 -21.49 6.18
N LEU A 263 0.95 -20.47 5.36
CA LEU A 263 1.31 -19.12 5.81
C LEU A 263 0.13 -18.14 5.80
N ILE A 264 -0.97 -18.52 5.15
CA ILE A 264 -2.18 -17.72 5.02
C ILE A 264 -3.28 -18.28 5.91
N HIS A 265 -4.26 -17.45 6.23
CA HIS A 265 -5.48 -17.88 6.90
C HIS A 265 -6.25 -18.87 6.02
N ASP A 266 -6.85 -19.87 6.67
CA ASP A 266 -7.48 -21.00 5.99
C ASP A 266 -8.86 -20.59 5.44
N THR A 267 -9.47 -19.56 6.05
CA THR A 267 -10.77 -19.01 5.64
C THR A 267 -10.73 -17.50 5.41
N LYS A 268 -11.72 -17.01 4.67
CA LYS A 268 -11.93 -15.58 4.47
C LYS A 268 -12.28 -14.89 5.79
N GLU A 269 -13.03 -15.55 6.64
CA GLU A 269 -13.51 -15.08 7.94
C GLU A 269 -12.32 -14.84 8.87
N GLU A 270 -11.34 -15.76 8.89
CA GLU A 270 -10.09 -15.58 9.61
C GLU A 270 -9.26 -14.41 9.08
N THR A 271 -9.21 -14.23 7.75
CA THR A 271 -8.56 -13.06 7.14
C THR A 271 -9.26 -11.76 7.55
N ASP A 272 -10.59 -11.75 7.57
CA ASP A 272 -11.41 -10.60 7.99
C ASP A 272 -11.19 -10.29 9.49
N LEU A 273 -11.09 -11.32 10.33
CA LEU A 273 -10.78 -11.19 11.75
C LEU A 273 -9.38 -10.58 11.95
N SER A 274 -8.36 -11.12 11.27
CA SER A 274 -6.98 -10.61 11.32
C SER A 274 -6.90 -9.15 10.86
N TYR A 275 -7.52 -8.80 9.74
CA TYR A 275 -7.61 -7.42 9.25
C TYR A 275 -8.27 -6.51 10.28
N GLY A 276 -9.42 -6.94 10.82
CA GLY A 276 -10.17 -6.17 11.82
C GLY A 276 -9.38 -5.95 13.11
N MET A 277 -8.69 -6.99 13.61
CA MET A 277 -7.84 -6.91 14.80
C MET A 277 -6.68 -5.93 14.61
N ILE A 278 -6.01 -5.95 13.46
CA ILE A 278 -4.90 -5.04 13.17
C ILE A 278 -5.40 -3.59 13.05
N ALA A 279 -6.52 -3.38 12.35
CA ALA A 279 -7.12 -2.05 12.20
C ALA A 279 -7.52 -1.48 13.56
N ASP A 280 -8.22 -2.26 14.38
CA ASP A 280 -8.63 -1.88 15.72
C ASP A 280 -7.42 -1.55 16.62
N MET A 281 -6.39 -2.40 16.63
CA MET A 281 -5.17 -2.19 17.40
C MET A 281 -4.51 -0.84 17.08
N LEU A 282 -4.41 -0.50 15.79
CA LEU A 282 -3.80 0.76 15.33
C LEU A 282 -4.71 1.97 15.59
N LEU A 283 -6.02 1.84 15.40
CA LEU A 283 -6.98 2.91 15.67
C LEU A 283 -7.00 3.26 17.16
N CYS A 284 -7.18 2.25 18.01
CA CYS A 284 -7.21 2.36 19.48
C CYS A 284 -5.82 2.56 20.11
N ARG A 285 -4.74 2.64 19.31
CA ARG A 285 -3.36 2.86 19.80
C ARG A 285 -2.92 1.85 20.86
N ARG A 286 -3.30 0.58 20.69
CA ARG A 286 -2.95 -0.49 21.63
C ARG A 286 -1.51 -0.93 21.41
N LEU A 287 -0.73 -0.93 22.49
CA LEU A 287 0.64 -1.46 22.47
C LEU A 287 0.61 -3.00 22.48
N PRO A 288 1.56 -3.65 21.78
CA PRO A 288 1.75 -5.09 21.94
C PRO A 288 2.33 -5.40 23.32
N ALA A 289 2.05 -6.59 23.87
CA ALA A 289 2.41 -6.99 25.23
C ALA A 289 3.91 -6.81 25.58
N LYS A 290 4.81 -6.94 24.60
CA LYS A 290 6.27 -6.76 24.79
C LYS A 290 6.73 -5.29 24.71
N ALA A 291 5.80 -4.34 24.68
CA ALA A 291 6.05 -2.90 24.54
C ALA A 291 5.20 -2.07 25.53
N GLU A 292 4.64 -2.67 26.58
CA GLU A 292 3.74 -2.01 27.55
C GLU A 292 4.38 -0.81 28.25
N ASN A 293 5.71 -0.83 28.40
CA ASN A 293 6.47 0.27 29.03
C ASN A 293 6.79 1.43 28.06
N LEU A 294 6.38 1.33 26.80
CA LEU A 294 6.63 2.35 25.79
C LEU A 294 5.37 3.21 25.58
N GLN A 295 5.52 4.34 24.90
CA GLN A 295 4.38 5.10 24.41
C GLN A 295 4.02 4.62 23.00
N PHE A 296 2.73 4.54 22.69
CA PHE A 296 2.30 4.26 21.32
C PHE A 296 2.83 5.37 20.39
N PRO A 297 3.52 5.02 19.29
CA PRO A 297 4.14 6.01 18.41
C PRO A 297 3.08 6.86 17.71
N ALA A 298 3.45 8.07 17.28
CA ALA A 298 2.65 8.76 16.29
C ALA A 298 2.46 7.84 15.09
N ALA A 299 1.24 7.72 14.57
CA ALA A 299 0.93 6.77 13.52
C ALA A 299 -0.05 7.37 12.52
N ALA A 300 -0.09 6.80 11.32
CA ALA A 300 -1.17 7.00 10.37
C ALA A 300 -1.53 5.66 9.73
N LEU A 301 -2.84 5.44 9.58
CA LEU A 301 -3.39 4.21 9.02
C LEU A 301 -4.21 4.53 7.78
N PHE A 302 -3.89 3.86 6.68
CA PHE A 302 -4.71 3.82 5.47
C PHE A 302 -5.39 2.44 5.37
N LEU A 303 -6.72 2.42 5.44
CA LEU A 303 -7.51 1.19 5.30
C LEU A 303 -7.91 0.98 3.84
N ALA A 304 -7.16 0.13 3.13
CA ALA A 304 -7.43 -0.20 1.73
C ALA A 304 -8.46 -1.34 1.64
N THR A 305 -9.74 -0.98 1.66
CA THR A 305 -10.86 -1.93 1.66
C THR A 305 -12.07 -1.42 0.88
N HIS A 306 -12.75 -2.33 0.17
CA HIS A 306 -14.09 -2.13 -0.41
C HIS A 306 -15.21 -2.76 0.45
N ASN A 307 -14.85 -3.41 1.57
CA ASN A 307 -15.82 -4.01 2.47
C ASN A 307 -16.46 -2.90 3.34
N ALA A 308 -17.74 -2.61 3.07
CA ALA A 308 -18.49 -1.56 3.75
C ALA A 308 -18.58 -1.76 5.27
N ALA A 309 -18.73 -3.00 5.74
CA ALA A 309 -18.78 -3.31 7.17
C ALA A 309 -17.43 -3.02 7.87
N SER A 310 -16.31 -3.30 7.21
CA SER A 310 -14.98 -2.95 7.73
C SER A 310 -14.78 -1.43 7.80
N THR A 311 -15.26 -0.71 6.78
CA THR A 311 -15.24 0.76 6.77
C THR A 311 -16.07 1.35 7.91
N ALA A 312 -17.32 0.91 8.06
CA ALA A 312 -18.21 1.39 9.10
C ALA A 312 -17.63 1.13 10.50
N LYS A 313 -17.16 -0.11 10.75
CA LYS A 313 -16.51 -0.47 12.03
C LYS A 313 -15.31 0.44 12.33
N ALA A 314 -14.43 0.65 11.36
CA ALA A 314 -13.26 1.50 11.56
C ALA A 314 -13.61 2.96 11.88
N ILE A 315 -14.62 3.52 11.22
CA ILE A 315 -15.11 4.88 11.51
C ILE A 315 -15.65 4.95 12.94
N THR A 316 -16.52 4.02 13.32
CA THR A 316 -17.10 3.96 14.67
C THR A 316 -16.02 3.83 15.73
N THR A 317 -15.12 2.85 15.60
CA THR A 317 -14.01 2.65 16.55
C THR A 317 -13.11 3.88 16.67
N HIS A 318 -12.87 4.59 15.56
CA HIS A 318 -12.07 5.81 15.59
C HIS A 318 -12.78 6.95 16.34
N GLN A 319 -14.09 7.12 16.09
CA GLN A 319 -14.91 8.14 16.75
C GLN A 319 -15.03 7.87 18.25
N GLU A 320 -15.32 6.63 18.64
CA GLU A 320 -15.40 6.23 20.06
C GLU A 320 -14.13 6.58 20.81
N ARG A 321 -12.96 6.20 20.26
CA ARG A 321 -11.68 6.56 20.86
C ARG A 321 -11.48 8.07 20.99
N LEU A 322 -11.85 8.86 19.98
CA LEU A 322 -11.72 10.33 20.07
C LEU A 322 -12.61 10.94 21.16
N LEU A 323 -13.73 10.29 21.49
CA LEU A 323 -14.62 10.68 22.59
C LEU A 323 -14.06 10.27 23.96
N GLU A 324 -13.32 9.15 24.04
CA GLU A 324 -12.72 8.61 25.27
C GLU A 324 -11.42 9.35 25.70
N GLY A 325 -10.74 10.03 24.79
CA GLY A 325 -9.52 10.82 25.04
C GLY A 325 -8.22 10.13 24.63
#